data_AF-A0A7X9ZJL8-F1
#
_entry.id   AF-A0A7X9ZJL8-F1
#
_cell.length_a   1.000
_cell.length_b   1.000
_cell.length_c   1.000
_cell.angle_alpha   90.00
_cell.angle_beta   90.00
_cell.angle_gamma   90.00
#
_symmetry.space_group_name_H-M   'P 1'
#
loop_
_entity.id
_entity.type
_entity.pdbx_description
1 polymer ?
#
loop_
_entity_poly.entity_id
_entity_poly.type
_entity_poly.pdbx_seq_one_letter_code
_entity_poly.pdbx_strand_id
1 'polypeptide(L)'
;MQEAKQFEVKWRLVNLTTFMYGTKLHFNNDDIYFENPLMPSGTVIHNWYMLTNFTEDRVSPKLPILKKGHRYLFKFNFQVEPEGAAYFKIKFYRKNKEQFEYKIIKNKEEEIVYPLEAHSYQLELVNAGMDHLHFQNITIVELGDGTYRNPSTAKGINTKEKFEIMNRVIKNARTYDLDALSDAGGENRE
;
A
#
# COMPACT_ATOMS: atom_id res chain seq x y z
N MET A 1 6.45 -33.77 7.52
CA MET A 1 5.82 -32.44 7.37
C MET A 1 6.92 -31.47 7.01
N GLN A 2 6.82 -30.82 5.85
CA GLN A 2 7.79 -29.79 5.47
C GLN A 2 7.29 -28.47 6.08
N GLU A 3 8.10 -27.85 6.95
CA GLU A 3 7.74 -26.56 7.55
C GLU A 3 7.59 -25.50 6.45
N ALA A 4 6.50 -24.74 6.47
CA ALA A 4 6.29 -23.63 5.55
C ALA A 4 7.34 -22.54 5.83
N LYS A 5 8.05 -22.11 4.79
CA LYS A 5 9.08 -21.07 4.94
C LYS A 5 8.42 -19.75 5.31
N GLN A 6 8.76 -19.21 6.48
CA GLN A 6 8.25 -17.95 7.00
C GLN A 6 9.38 -16.93 7.19
N PHE A 7 9.06 -15.67 6.92
CA PHE A 7 9.95 -14.54 7.15
C PHE A 7 9.27 -13.51 8.02
N GLU A 8 10.04 -12.87 8.89
CA GLU A 8 9.60 -11.75 9.71
C GLU A 8 10.36 -10.49 9.29
N VAL A 9 9.62 -9.40 9.11
CA VAL A 9 10.14 -8.09 8.74
C VAL A 9 9.76 -7.09 9.84
N LYS A 10 10.76 -6.52 10.50
CA LYS A 10 10.59 -5.53 11.57
C LYS A 10 10.96 -4.11 11.12
N TRP A 11 10.40 -3.11 11.81
CA TRP A 11 10.84 -1.72 11.70
C TRP A 11 11.80 -1.43 12.87
N ARG A 12 13.10 -1.62 12.64
CA ARG A 12 14.10 -1.49 13.72
C ARG A 12 14.83 -0.15 13.79
N LEU A 13 14.76 0.62 12.71
CA LEU A 13 15.52 1.87 12.58
C LEU A 13 14.84 2.81 11.60
N VAL A 14 15.04 4.10 11.85
CA VAL A 14 14.73 5.20 10.92
C VAL A 14 15.69 5.11 9.73
N ASN A 15 15.15 5.15 8.52
CA ASN A 15 15.94 5.28 7.29
C ASN A 15 15.62 6.61 6.61
N LEU A 16 16.34 6.95 5.54
CA LEU A 16 16.17 8.21 4.79
C LEU A 16 14.73 8.42 4.26
N THR A 17 13.96 7.34 4.12
CA THR A 17 12.57 7.39 3.64
C THR A 17 11.53 7.42 4.75
N THR A 18 11.96 7.40 6.01
CA THR A 18 11.05 7.50 7.15
C THR A 18 10.64 8.95 7.33
N PHE A 19 9.34 9.22 7.33
CA PHE A 19 8.85 10.57 7.55
C PHE A 19 9.02 10.96 9.02
N MET A 20 9.89 11.94 9.28
CA MET A 20 10.21 12.37 10.66
C MET A 20 9.75 13.80 10.99
N TYR A 21 9.32 14.58 10.00
CA TYR A 21 8.93 15.98 10.26
C TYR A 21 7.67 16.04 11.12
N GLY A 22 7.78 16.65 12.31
CA GLY A 22 6.67 16.71 13.28
C GLY A 22 6.29 15.36 13.90
N THR A 23 7.10 14.33 13.69
CA THR A 23 6.79 12.95 14.14
C THR A 23 7.38 12.67 15.50
N LYS A 24 6.59 12.10 16.40
CA LYS A 24 7.11 11.40 17.59
C LYS A 24 7.20 9.92 17.28
N LEU A 25 8.39 9.34 17.47
CA LEU A 25 8.67 7.93 17.17
C LEU A 25 9.35 7.29 18.37
N HIS A 26 8.76 6.21 18.85
CA HIS A 26 9.28 5.41 19.97
C HIS A 26 9.52 3.98 19.49
N PHE A 27 10.75 3.49 19.69
CA PHE A 27 11.10 2.09 19.48
C PHE A 27 11.06 1.38 20.83
N ASN A 28 10.31 0.29 20.91
CA ASN A 28 10.42 -0.67 21.99
C ASN A 28 11.19 -1.91 21.49
N ASN A 29 11.29 -2.94 22.33
CA ASN A 29 12.07 -4.14 22.00
C ASN A 29 11.58 -4.84 20.71
N ASP A 30 10.27 -4.88 20.48
CA ASP A 30 9.66 -5.64 19.38
C ASP A 30 8.67 -4.86 18.51
N ASP A 31 8.29 -3.65 18.92
CA ASP A 31 7.32 -2.82 18.21
C ASP A 31 7.70 -1.34 18.22
N ILE A 32 6.95 -0.56 17.46
CA ILE A 32 7.14 0.89 17.36
C ILE A 32 5.83 1.64 17.49
N TYR A 33 5.90 2.83 18.07
CA TYR A 33 4.80 3.78 18.12
C TYR A 33 5.17 5.04 17.35
N PHE A 34 4.31 5.43 16.42
CA PHE A 34 4.47 6.59 15.55
C PHE A 34 3.25 7.49 15.73
N GLU A 35 3.48 8.77 16.03
CA GLU A 35 2.42 9.78 16.20
C GLU A 35 2.74 11.00 15.34
N ASN A 36 1.80 11.36 14.47
CA ASN A 36 1.86 12.61 13.69
C ASN A 36 0.49 13.01 13.10
N PRO A 37 -0.40 13.62 13.90
CA PRO A 37 -1.72 14.10 13.45
C PRO A 37 -1.69 15.12 12.31
N LEU A 38 -0.54 15.78 12.09
CA LEU A 38 -0.37 16.79 11.04
C LEU A 38 0.33 16.24 9.80
N MET A 39 0.58 14.93 9.74
CA MET A 39 1.19 14.30 8.57
C MET A 39 0.22 14.36 7.39
N PRO A 40 0.63 14.90 6.22
CA PRO A 40 -0.24 14.95 5.06
C PRO A 40 -0.65 13.54 4.58
N SER A 41 -1.92 13.40 4.21
CA SER A 41 -2.44 12.14 3.64
C SER A 41 -1.76 11.83 2.30
N GLY A 42 -1.52 10.54 2.05
CA GLY A 42 -0.80 10.04 0.87
C GLY A 42 0.73 10.05 1.02
N THR A 43 1.28 10.62 2.09
CA THR A 43 2.71 10.59 2.36
C THR A 43 3.15 9.20 2.85
N VAL A 44 4.32 8.77 2.40
CA VAL A 44 4.96 7.54 2.86
C VAL A 44 5.47 7.73 4.29
N ILE A 45 5.05 6.85 5.19
CA ILE A 45 5.52 6.78 6.58
C ILE A 45 6.89 6.10 6.63
N HIS A 46 7.01 4.93 6.00
CA HIS A 46 8.22 4.12 5.99
C HIS A 46 8.27 3.17 4.80
N ASN A 47 9.49 2.87 4.33
CA ASN A 47 9.74 1.89 3.27
C ASN A 47 10.67 0.76 3.70
N TRP A 48 10.35 -0.44 3.21
CA TRP A 48 11.21 -1.62 3.26
C TRP A 48 11.59 -2.04 1.84
N TYR A 49 12.85 -2.40 1.64
CA TYR A 49 13.43 -2.76 0.35
C TYR A 49 13.96 -4.19 0.35
N MET A 50 13.77 -4.92 -0.74
CA MET A 50 14.39 -6.23 -0.97
C MET A 50 15.88 -6.11 -1.28
N LEU A 51 16.26 -5.12 -2.08
CA LEU A 51 17.66 -4.83 -2.43
C LEU A 51 17.98 -3.43 -1.89
N THR A 52 19.05 -3.30 -1.12
CA THR A 52 19.59 -2.00 -0.70
C THR A 52 20.94 -1.77 -1.36
N ASN A 53 21.25 -0.52 -1.65
CA ASN A 53 22.59 -0.12 -2.02
C ASN A 53 23.34 0.32 -0.76
N PHE A 54 24.26 -0.50 -0.27
CA PHE A 54 24.90 -0.29 1.04
C PHE A 54 25.63 1.06 1.15
N THR A 55 26.14 1.59 0.04
CA THR A 55 26.85 2.87 -0.03
C THR A 55 25.93 4.09 0.10
N GLU A 56 24.64 3.94 -0.20
CA GLU A 56 23.66 5.04 -0.27
C GLU A 56 22.62 4.93 0.85
N ASP A 57 22.13 3.72 1.11
CA ASP A 57 21.03 3.48 2.04
C ASP A 57 21.48 3.28 3.49
N ARG A 58 22.77 2.95 3.72
CA ARG A 58 23.38 2.60 5.02
C ARG A 58 22.58 1.60 5.87
N VAL A 59 21.71 0.82 5.22
CA VAL A 59 20.75 -0.07 5.87
C VAL A 59 20.74 -1.42 5.15
N SER A 60 20.71 -2.50 5.93
CA SER A 60 20.59 -3.88 5.44
C SER A 60 19.23 -4.11 4.77
N PRO A 61 19.12 -4.90 3.69
CA PRO A 61 17.84 -5.17 3.05
C PRO A 61 16.85 -5.76 4.05
N LYS A 62 15.64 -5.20 4.06
CA LYS A 62 14.63 -5.52 5.08
C LYS A 62 13.60 -6.53 4.60
N LEU A 63 13.58 -6.86 3.30
CA LEU A 63 12.62 -7.81 2.73
C LEU A 63 13.32 -9.09 2.21
N PRO A 64 12.71 -10.27 2.39
CA PRO A 64 13.27 -11.53 1.93
C PRO A 64 13.25 -11.66 0.40
N ILE A 65 14.16 -12.47 -0.13
CA ILE A 65 14.14 -12.85 -1.54
C ILE A 65 12.99 -13.84 -1.78
N LEU A 66 12.09 -13.47 -2.67
CA LEU A 66 10.94 -14.29 -3.07
C LEU A 66 11.22 -15.04 -4.37
N LYS A 67 10.66 -16.25 -4.50
CA LYS A 67 10.75 -17.05 -5.72
C LYS A 67 9.74 -16.57 -6.74
N LYS A 68 10.19 -16.41 -7.97
CA LYS A 68 9.35 -16.01 -9.11
C LYS A 68 8.22 -17.02 -9.31
N GLY A 69 7.01 -16.51 -9.53
CA GLY A 69 5.81 -17.32 -9.73
C GLY A 69 5.24 -17.98 -8.47
N HIS A 70 5.89 -17.86 -7.30
CA HIS A 70 5.37 -18.44 -6.06
C HIS A 70 4.37 -17.52 -5.37
N ARG A 71 3.44 -18.11 -4.62
CA ARG A 71 2.45 -17.40 -3.80
C ARG A 71 2.95 -17.20 -2.38
N TYR A 72 2.69 -16.02 -1.85
CA TYR A 72 3.06 -15.62 -0.51
C TYR A 72 1.88 -14.96 0.18
N LEU A 73 1.61 -15.34 1.42
CA LEU A 73 0.69 -14.62 2.29
C LEU A 73 1.45 -13.57 3.08
N PHE A 74 1.12 -12.31 2.87
CA PHE A 74 1.62 -11.19 3.67
C PHE A 74 0.61 -10.91 4.78
N LYS A 75 1.10 -10.83 6.01
CA LYS A 75 0.32 -10.42 7.18
C LYS A 75 0.96 -9.18 7.78
N PHE A 76 0.19 -8.11 7.89
CA PHE A 76 0.61 -6.80 8.37
C PHE A 76 0.08 -6.61 9.79
N ASN A 77 0.97 -6.77 10.78
CA ASN A 77 0.60 -6.68 12.20
C ASN A 77 0.81 -5.25 12.70
N PHE A 78 -0.26 -4.46 12.61
CA PHE A 78 -0.30 -3.07 13.06
C PHE A 78 -1.70 -2.66 13.53
N GLN A 79 -1.76 -1.61 14.33
CA GLN A 79 -2.96 -0.86 14.67
C GLN A 79 -2.76 0.59 14.25
N VAL A 80 -3.83 1.22 13.75
CA VAL A 80 -3.81 2.62 13.34
C VAL A 80 -5.07 3.29 13.84
N GLU A 81 -4.93 4.53 14.29
CA GLU A 81 -6.03 5.39 14.71
C GLU A 81 -5.99 6.68 13.89
N PRO A 82 -7.09 7.07 13.22
CA PRO A 82 -8.34 6.31 13.06
C PRO A 82 -8.18 4.99 12.29
N GLU A 83 -9.14 4.06 12.44
CA GLU A 83 -9.09 2.79 11.70
C GLU A 83 -9.12 3.03 10.17
N GLY A 84 -8.26 2.32 9.44
CA GLY A 84 -8.11 2.48 7.98
C GLY A 84 -7.32 3.71 7.55
N ALA A 85 -6.80 4.51 8.50
CA ALA A 85 -6.03 5.72 8.22
C ALA A 85 -4.56 5.45 7.84
N ALA A 86 -4.17 4.20 7.65
CA ALA A 86 -2.92 3.81 7.00
C ALA A 86 -3.11 2.51 6.20
N TYR A 87 -2.30 2.34 5.15
CA TYR A 87 -2.34 1.14 4.32
C TYR A 87 -0.95 0.82 3.76
N PHE A 88 -0.77 -0.43 3.30
CA PHE A 88 0.45 -0.85 2.63
C PHE A 88 0.33 -0.74 1.11
N LYS A 89 1.46 -0.46 0.45
CA LYS A 89 1.59 -0.53 -1.00
C LYS A 89 2.82 -1.36 -1.33
N ILE A 90 2.65 -2.43 -2.09
CA ILE A 90 3.76 -3.18 -2.68
C ILE A 90 4.02 -2.68 -4.09
N LYS A 91 5.28 -2.47 -4.44
CA LYS A 91 5.71 -2.09 -5.80
C LYS A 91 6.74 -3.07 -6.31
N PHE A 92 6.61 -3.45 -7.58
CA PHE A 92 7.50 -4.38 -8.27
C PHE A 92 8.33 -3.67 -9.31
N TYR A 93 9.60 -4.04 -9.38
CA TYR A 93 10.61 -3.40 -10.21
C TYR A 93 11.29 -4.39 -11.13
N ARG A 94 11.62 -3.93 -12.34
CA ARG A 94 12.50 -4.63 -13.28
C ARG A 94 13.98 -4.38 -12.94
N LYS A 95 14.88 -5.09 -13.64
CA LYS A 95 16.34 -4.95 -13.46
C LYS A 95 16.85 -3.53 -13.68
N ASN A 96 16.22 -2.78 -14.59
CA ASN A 96 16.52 -1.38 -14.90
C ASN A 96 15.96 -0.37 -13.88
N LYS A 97 15.46 -0.82 -12.71
CA LYS A 97 14.80 0.00 -11.68
C LYS A 97 13.47 0.63 -12.09
N GLU A 98 12.90 0.24 -13.24
CA GLU A 98 11.57 0.66 -13.65
C GLU A 98 10.49 -0.03 -12.81
N GLN A 99 9.61 0.75 -12.18
CA GLN A 99 8.40 0.24 -11.56
C GLN A 99 7.39 -0.12 -12.65
N PHE A 100 7.03 -1.40 -12.76
CA PHE A 100 6.05 -1.84 -13.77
C PHE A 100 4.68 -2.16 -13.18
N GLU A 101 4.60 -2.46 -11.88
CA GLU A 101 3.35 -2.82 -11.21
C GLU A 101 3.38 -2.41 -9.74
N TYR A 102 2.21 -2.10 -9.18
CA TYR A 102 2.02 -1.93 -7.75
C TYR A 102 0.64 -2.42 -7.33
N LYS A 103 0.49 -2.78 -6.05
CA LYS A 103 -0.78 -3.17 -5.44
C LYS A 103 -0.96 -2.45 -4.11
N ILE A 104 -2.13 -1.86 -3.91
CA ILE A 104 -2.54 -1.24 -2.64
C ILE A 104 -3.21 -2.31 -1.78
N ILE A 105 -2.82 -2.39 -0.52
CA ILE A 105 -3.22 -3.40 0.45
C ILE A 105 -3.81 -2.66 1.65
N LYS A 106 -5.14 -2.61 1.71
CA LYS A 106 -5.88 -1.97 2.81
C LYS A 106 -6.20 -2.94 3.95
N ASN A 107 -6.24 -4.24 3.65
CA ASN A 107 -6.49 -5.29 4.62
C ASN A 107 -5.21 -5.65 5.38
N LYS A 108 -5.35 -6.29 6.54
CA LYS A 108 -4.20 -6.77 7.33
C LYS A 108 -3.56 -8.03 6.75
N GLU A 109 -4.20 -8.69 5.79
CA GLU A 109 -3.63 -9.85 5.10
C GLU A 109 -3.86 -9.75 3.59
N GLU A 110 -2.89 -10.21 2.80
CA GLU A 110 -2.98 -10.22 1.34
C GLU A 110 -2.15 -11.36 0.74
N GLU A 111 -2.75 -12.11 -0.19
CA GLU A 111 -2.01 -13.08 -0.99
C GLU A 111 -1.41 -12.42 -2.24
N ILE A 112 -0.12 -12.66 -2.45
CA ILE A 112 0.66 -12.05 -3.51
C ILE A 112 1.41 -13.15 -4.26
N VAL A 113 1.24 -13.20 -5.58
CA VAL A 113 2.08 -14.00 -6.46
C VAL A 113 3.27 -13.14 -6.87
N TYR A 114 4.50 -13.58 -6.56
CA TYR A 114 5.68 -12.81 -6.93
C TYR A 114 5.88 -12.85 -8.46
N PRO A 115 5.93 -11.70 -9.16
CA PRO A 115 5.96 -11.68 -10.62
C PRO A 115 7.17 -12.35 -11.25
N LEU A 116 6.98 -13.02 -12.38
CA LEU A 116 8.07 -13.61 -13.17
C LEU A 116 9.05 -12.53 -13.68
N GLU A 117 8.52 -11.37 -14.06
CA GLU A 117 9.30 -10.22 -14.56
C GLU A 117 9.95 -9.41 -13.43
N ALA A 118 9.51 -9.57 -12.18
CA ALA A 118 10.06 -8.82 -11.06
C ALA A 118 11.50 -9.22 -10.80
N HIS A 119 12.35 -8.21 -10.65
CA HIS A 119 13.71 -8.33 -10.17
C HIS A 119 13.78 -8.01 -8.68
N SER A 120 13.07 -6.97 -8.25
CA SER A 120 12.97 -6.57 -6.85
C SER A 120 11.57 -6.04 -6.53
N TYR A 121 11.30 -5.90 -5.23
CA TYR A 121 10.09 -5.28 -4.72
C TYR A 121 10.39 -4.40 -3.51
N GLN A 122 9.46 -3.50 -3.21
CA GLN A 122 9.45 -2.70 -1.99
C GLN A 122 8.05 -2.68 -1.38
N LEU A 123 8.00 -2.49 -0.07
CA LEU A 123 6.79 -2.23 0.68
C LEU A 123 6.84 -0.81 1.21
N GLU A 124 5.74 -0.08 1.04
CA GLU A 124 5.55 1.27 1.58
C GLU A 124 4.38 1.22 2.56
N LEU A 125 4.57 1.73 3.77
CA LEU A 125 3.49 2.07 4.67
C LEU A 125 3.11 3.52 4.41
N VAL A 126 1.85 3.75 4.04
CA VAL A 126 1.37 5.06 3.56
C VAL A 126 0.32 5.60 4.52
N ASN A 127 0.48 6.88 4.87
CA ASN A 127 -0.49 7.63 5.66
C ASN A 127 -1.75 7.89 4.82
N ALA A 128 -2.92 7.71 5.43
CA ALA A 128 -4.23 8.07 4.86
C ALA A 128 -5.03 8.97 5.82
N GLY A 129 -4.36 9.66 6.75
CA GLY A 129 -4.95 10.57 7.73
C GLY A 129 -4.88 10.03 9.16
N MET A 130 -3.79 9.36 9.52
CA MET A 130 -3.60 8.77 10.86
C MET A 130 -3.09 9.80 11.86
N ASP A 131 -3.49 9.62 13.12
CA ASP A 131 -2.94 10.30 14.27
C ASP A 131 -1.85 9.45 14.91
N HIS A 132 -2.17 8.17 15.15
CA HIS A 132 -1.32 7.19 15.83
C HIS A 132 -1.20 5.90 15.02
N LEU A 133 -0.02 5.30 15.06
CA LEU A 133 0.30 4.02 14.47
C LEU A 133 1.12 3.20 15.46
N HIS A 134 0.64 2.01 15.80
CA HIS A 134 1.41 0.97 16.50
C HIS A 134 1.74 -0.12 15.48
N PHE A 135 3.02 -0.31 15.19
CA PHE A 135 3.49 -1.31 14.24
C PHE A 135 4.36 -2.35 14.94
N GLN A 136 4.06 -3.64 14.71
CA GLN A 136 4.79 -4.75 15.29
C GLN A 136 5.74 -5.36 14.25
N ASN A 137 5.19 -6.02 13.24
CA ASN A 137 5.97 -6.64 12.16
C ASN A 137 5.11 -6.89 10.91
N ILE A 138 5.79 -7.36 9.86
CA ILE A 138 5.16 -7.99 8.70
C ILE A 138 5.63 -9.44 8.66
N THR A 139 4.69 -10.37 8.54
CA THR A 139 4.98 -11.79 8.36
C THR A 139 4.73 -12.18 6.91
N ILE A 140 5.66 -12.91 6.29
CA ILE A 140 5.55 -13.38 4.91
C ILE A 140 5.68 -14.90 4.93
N VAL A 141 4.64 -15.61 4.49
CA VAL A 141 4.60 -17.08 4.47
C VAL A 141 4.57 -17.58 3.04
N GLU A 142 5.50 -18.45 2.68
CA GLU A 142 5.52 -19.13 1.37
C GLU A 142 4.40 -20.18 1.31
N LEU A 143 3.49 -20.05 0.34
CA LEU A 143 2.36 -20.97 0.12
C LEU A 143 2.61 -21.98 -1.01
N GLY A 144 3.75 -21.88 -1.71
CA GLY A 144 4.14 -22.74 -2.84
C GLY A 144 3.93 -22.12 -4.22
N ASP A 145 3.77 -22.96 -5.24
CA ASP A 145 3.64 -22.52 -6.63
C ASP A 145 2.36 -21.73 -6.88
N GLY A 146 2.45 -20.63 -7.62
CA GLY A 146 1.34 -19.77 -7.99
C GLY A 146 1.09 -19.70 -9.48
N THR A 147 -0.17 -19.46 -9.85
CA THR A 147 -0.50 -19.03 -11.20
C THR A 147 -0.39 -17.51 -11.25
N TYR A 148 0.69 -16.98 -11.81
CA TYR A 148 0.80 -15.55 -12.05
C TYR A 148 -0.22 -15.14 -13.12
N ARG A 149 -1.31 -14.47 -12.73
CA ARG A 149 -2.24 -13.84 -13.68
C ARG A 149 -1.70 -12.46 -14.00
N ASN A 150 -1.08 -12.33 -15.16
CA ASN A 150 -0.68 -11.02 -15.66
C ASN A 150 -1.96 -10.18 -15.88
N PRO A 151 -2.10 -8.97 -15.31
CA PRO A 151 -3.24 -8.11 -15.58
C PRO A 151 -3.40 -7.81 -17.09
N SER A 152 -2.33 -7.91 -17.88
CA SER A 152 -2.39 -7.73 -19.34
C SER A 152 -3.10 -8.87 -20.11
N THR A 153 -3.46 -9.98 -19.46
CA THR A 153 -4.32 -11.03 -20.05
C THR A 153 -5.78 -10.90 -19.63
N ALA A 154 -6.13 -9.94 -18.76
CA ALA A 154 -7.50 -9.44 -18.71
C ALA A 154 -7.70 -8.63 -20.00
N LYS A 155 -8.55 -9.12 -20.91
CA LYS A 155 -8.98 -8.44 -22.14
C LYS A 155 -9.07 -6.93 -21.89
N GLY A 156 -8.36 -6.17 -22.73
CA GLY A 156 -7.98 -4.79 -22.51
C GLY A 156 -9.06 -3.93 -21.86
N ILE A 157 -8.69 -3.31 -20.74
CA ILE A 157 -9.38 -2.10 -20.31
C ILE A 157 -8.99 -1.04 -21.34
N ASN A 158 -9.89 -0.80 -22.29
CA ASN A 158 -9.77 0.30 -23.22
C ASN A 158 -9.73 1.58 -22.39
N THR A 159 -8.60 2.30 -22.42
CA THR A 159 -8.41 3.55 -21.67
C THR A 159 -9.55 4.54 -21.95
N LYS A 160 -10.15 4.47 -23.14
CA LYS A 160 -11.34 5.24 -23.55
C LYS A 160 -12.58 4.91 -22.70
N GLU A 161 -12.84 3.64 -22.40
CA GLU A 161 -13.95 3.22 -21.51
C GLU A 161 -13.73 3.69 -20.07
N LYS A 162 -12.48 3.64 -19.57
CA LYS A 162 -12.16 4.15 -18.23
C LYS A 162 -12.37 5.67 -18.12
N PHE A 163 -12.02 6.44 -19.15
CA PHE A 163 -12.31 7.88 -19.21
C PHE A 163 -13.82 8.16 -19.38
N GLU A 164 -14.54 7.31 -20.11
CA GLU A 164 -15.97 7.48 -20.37
C GLU A 164 -16.82 7.17 -19.12
N ILE A 165 -16.44 6.15 -18.34
CA ILE A 165 -17.03 5.86 -17.02
C ILE A 165 -16.79 7.03 -16.06
N MET A 166 -15.57 7.58 -16.03
CA MET A 166 -15.24 8.72 -15.16
C MET A 166 -16.04 9.98 -15.54
N ASN A 167 -16.19 10.26 -16.84
CA ASN A 167 -16.99 11.38 -17.32
C ASN A 167 -18.49 11.21 -17.08
N ARG A 168 -19.01 9.97 -17.09
CA ARG A 168 -20.42 9.69 -16.73
C ARG A 168 -20.69 9.98 -15.25
N VAL A 169 -19.78 9.60 -14.34
CA VAL A 169 -19.95 9.88 -12.90
C VAL A 169 -19.93 11.38 -12.62
N ILE A 170 -19.05 12.15 -13.28
CA ILE A 170 -18.98 13.62 -13.12
C ILE A 170 -20.25 14.30 -13.67
N LYS A 171 -20.79 13.83 -14.81
CA LYS A 171 -22.03 14.38 -15.36
C LYS A 171 -23.23 14.08 -14.46
N ASN A 172 -23.34 12.85 -13.96
CA ASN A 172 -24.43 12.48 -13.06
C ASN A 172 -24.35 13.22 -11.73
N ALA A 173 -23.16 13.37 -11.13
CA ALA A 173 -22.97 14.15 -9.91
C ALA A 173 -23.42 15.62 -10.07
N ARG A 174 -23.15 16.24 -11.22
CA ARG A 174 -23.64 17.60 -11.53
C ARG A 174 -25.15 17.68 -11.79
N THR A 175 -25.79 16.57 -12.14
CA THR A 175 -27.24 16.54 -12.38
C THR A 175 -27.99 16.46 -11.05
N TYR A 176 -27.49 15.68 -10.10
CA TYR A 176 -28.05 15.60 -8.73
C TYR A 176 -27.97 16.93 -7.97
N ASP A 177 -26.92 17.74 -8.17
CA ASP A 177 -26.81 19.05 -7.53
C ASP A 177 -27.73 20.12 -8.16
N LEU A 178 -28.15 19.96 -9.41
CA LEU A 178 -29.07 20.89 -10.08
C LEU A 178 -30.54 20.57 -9.78
N ASP A 179 -30.88 19.29 -9.63
CA ASP A 179 -32.25 18.86 -9.27
C ASP A 179 -32.57 19.12 -7.78
N ALA A 180 -31.56 19.18 -6.90
CA ALA A 180 -31.75 19.53 -5.49
C ALA A 180 -31.99 21.04 -5.24
N LEU A 181 -31.72 21.90 -6.24
CA LEU A 181 -31.93 23.35 -6.18
C LEU A 181 -33.24 23.80 -6.84
N SER A 182 -33.91 22.95 -7.62
CA SER A 182 -35.19 23.27 -8.27
C SER A 182 -36.42 22.94 -7.40
N ASP A 183 -36.28 22.09 -6.38
CA ASP A 183 -37.38 21.69 -5.47
C ASP A 183 -37.59 22.64 -4.26
N ALA A 184 -36.77 23.69 -4.12
CA ALA A 184 -36.91 24.70 -3.05
C ALA A 184 -37.67 25.97 -3.49
N GLY A 185 -38.37 25.92 -4.63
CA GLY A 185 -39.02 27.07 -5.25
C GLY A 185 -40.48 26.81 -5.61
N GLY A 186 -41.34 26.50 -4.63
CA GLY A 186 -42.76 26.40 -4.92
C GLY A 186 -43.62 25.92 -3.76
N GLU A 187 -43.84 26.76 -2.75
CA GLU A 187 -45.10 26.68 -2.00
C GLU A 187 -45.75 28.06 -1.94
N ASN A 188 -47.05 28.05 -2.27
CA ASN A 188 -47.84 29.17 -2.74
C ASN A 188 -48.36 30.08 -1.62
N ARG A 189 -48.65 31.30 -2.06
CA ARG A 189 -49.62 32.30 -1.57
C ARG A 189 -50.76 31.77 -0.70
N GLU A 190 -51.07 32.52 0.36
CA GLU A 190 -52.33 33.29 0.48
C GLU A 190 -52.01 34.70 1.03
#